data_AF-A0A954HF10-F1
#
_entry.id   AF-A0A954HF10-F1
#
_cell.length_a   1.000
_cell.length_b   1.000
_cell.length_c   1.000
_cell.angle_alpha   90.00
_cell.angle_beta   90.00
_cell.angle_gamma   90.00
#
_symmetry.space_group_name_H-M   'P 1'
#
loop_
_entity.id
_entity.type
_entity.pdbx_description
1 polymer ?
#
loop_
_entity_poly.entity_id
_entity_poly.type
_entity_poly.pdbx_seq_one_letter_code
_entity_poly.pdbx_strand_id
1 'polypeptide(L)'
;QDRVLASFMENIWTEVGRCAACHSPDRNQKQVTEHGEQVSWIKLNDPAATLAYMVEHGLIDPKEPEGSLLLMKPTMQVEHGGGQKMVVGDRSYKQFRRFIDDYAAVVAGKYKSTDQLPKAVGEVSVVTDIWLKIEGVPESFDKMLLQADLYRQTDSGWSPFRVATSDRPVFGKGKLWQHSLSLTAPRDSKWANEITAQRLPPGRYLIKLYVDRTGKLQRDFNAELNDEDFVGEVEVDSRWPVGYGKMTVVQFPTTR
;
A
#
# COMPACT_ATOMS: atom_id res chain seq x y z
N GLN A 1 -20.39 -7.39 -15.21
CA GLN A 1 -18.99 -7.72 -14.87
C GLN A 1 -18.65 -6.93 -13.61
N ASP A 2 -18.14 -7.66 -12.63
CA ASP A 2 -18.59 -7.58 -11.24
C ASP A 2 -17.95 -6.42 -10.47
N ARG A 3 -18.75 -5.57 -9.79
CA ARG A 3 -18.23 -4.50 -8.92
C ARG A 3 -17.32 -5.07 -7.82
N VAL A 4 -17.55 -6.33 -7.43
CA VAL A 4 -16.65 -7.07 -6.54
C VAL A 4 -15.28 -7.28 -7.20
N LEU A 5 -15.24 -7.76 -8.44
CA LEU A 5 -13.98 -7.97 -9.16
C LEU A 5 -13.25 -6.64 -9.41
N ALA A 6 -13.97 -5.56 -9.73
CA ALA A 6 -13.37 -4.24 -9.84
C ALA A 6 -12.75 -3.78 -8.50
N SER A 7 -13.46 -3.96 -7.38
CA SER A 7 -12.94 -3.65 -6.04
C SER A 7 -11.73 -4.52 -5.67
N PHE A 8 -11.76 -5.82 -6.02
CA PHE A 8 -10.62 -6.73 -5.85
C PHE A 8 -9.40 -6.24 -6.62
N MET A 9 -9.61 -5.85 -7.89
CA MET A 9 -8.55 -5.33 -8.73
C MET A 9 -7.92 -4.07 -8.14
N GLU A 10 -8.74 -3.13 -7.66
CA GLU A 10 -8.26 -1.86 -7.11
C GLU A 10 -7.53 -2.00 -5.76
N ASN A 11 -7.98 -2.91 -4.90
CA ASN A 11 -7.52 -2.98 -3.51
C ASN A 11 -6.53 -4.12 -3.23
N ILE A 12 -6.60 -5.24 -3.94
CA ILE A 12 -5.72 -6.39 -3.74
C ILE A 12 -4.76 -6.56 -4.93
N TRP A 13 -5.30 -6.58 -6.16
CA TRP A 13 -4.51 -6.92 -7.34
C TRP A 13 -3.42 -5.90 -7.65
N THR A 14 -3.67 -4.62 -7.43
CA THR A 14 -2.68 -3.53 -7.56
C THR A 14 -1.43 -3.75 -6.70
N GLU A 15 -1.57 -4.42 -5.57
CA GLU A 15 -0.49 -4.69 -4.61
C GLU A 15 0.06 -6.12 -4.73
N VAL A 16 -0.45 -6.95 -5.65
CA VAL A 16 -0.11 -8.38 -5.78
C VAL A 16 1.38 -8.62 -6.00
N GLY A 17 2.10 -7.64 -6.56
CA GLY A 17 3.55 -7.69 -6.75
C GLY A 17 4.33 -7.96 -5.46
N ARG A 18 3.82 -7.52 -4.29
CA ARG A 18 4.43 -7.79 -2.97
C ARG A 18 4.44 -9.26 -2.60
N CYS A 19 3.47 -10.00 -3.12
CA CYS A 19 3.21 -11.42 -2.88
C CYS A 19 3.77 -12.29 -4.02
N ALA A 20 3.81 -11.78 -5.24
CA ALA A 20 4.10 -12.53 -6.46
C ALA A 20 5.46 -13.25 -6.45
N ALA A 21 6.47 -12.68 -5.81
CA ALA A 21 7.79 -13.33 -5.72
C ALA A 21 7.75 -14.71 -5.01
N CYS A 22 6.79 -14.92 -4.11
CA CYS A 22 6.65 -16.18 -3.36
C CYS A 22 5.40 -16.99 -3.78
N HIS A 23 4.40 -16.34 -4.36
CA HIS A 23 3.08 -16.94 -4.57
C HIS A 23 2.66 -17.07 -6.03
N SER A 24 3.46 -16.54 -6.96
CA SER A 24 3.20 -16.63 -8.40
C SER A 24 3.92 -17.83 -9.00
N PRO A 25 3.25 -18.68 -9.79
CA PRO A 25 3.81 -19.92 -10.32
C PRO A 25 5.00 -19.69 -11.28
N ASP A 26 5.14 -18.50 -11.87
CA ASP A 26 6.28 -18.11 -12.70
C ASP A 26 7.53 -17.74 -11.87
N ARG A 27 7.42 -17.53 -10.55
CA ARG A 27 8.50 -16.98 -9.70
C ARG A 27 8.84 -17.81 -8.48
N ASN A 28 7.99 -18.77 -8.12
CA ASN A 28 8.01 -19.39 -6.81
C ASN A 28 8.53 -20.83 -6.79
N GLN A 29 9.27 -21.29 -7.81
CA GLN A 29 9.68 -22.70 -7.92
C GLN A 29 10.45 -23.17 -6.68
N LYS A 30 11.29 -22.30 -6.10
CA LYS A 30 11.97 -22.58 -4.83
C LYS A 30 10.98 -22.79 -3.67
N GLN A 31 9.98 -21.91 -3.55
CA GLN A 31 8.99 -21.98 -2.48
C GLN A 31 8.10 -23.22 -2.62
N VAL A 32 7.70 -23.58 -3.84
CA VAL A 32 6.96 -24.81 -4.10
C VAL A 32 7.78 -26.05 -3.72
N THR A 33 9.08 -26.05 -4.00
CA THR A 33 9.97 -27.15 -3.60
C THR A 33 10.06 -27.29 -2.08
N GLU A 34 10.12 -26.17 -1.35
CA GLU A 34 10.31 -26.16 0.11
C GLU A 34 9.00 -26.37 0.89
N HIS A 35 7.88 -25.91 0.34
CA HIS A 35 6.63 -25.78 1.09
C HIS A 35 5.42 -26.42 0.41
N GLY A 36 5.55 -26.92 -0.82
CA GLY A 36 4.44 -27.54 -1.57
C GLY A 36 3.64 -26.55 -2.44
N GLU A 37 2.77 -27.09 -3.30
CA GLU A 37 2.03 -26.31 -4.31
C GLU A 37 1.03 -25.30 -3.72
N GLN A 38 0.61 -25.46 -2.46
CA GLN A 38 -0.34 -24.56 -1.81
C GLN A 38 0.20 -23.14 -1.61
N VAL A 39 1.51 -22.92 -1.78
CA VAL A 39 2.07 -21.56 -1.82
C VAL A 39 1.70 -20.81 -3.10
N SER A 40 1.31 -21.51 -4.17
CA SER A 40 0.97 -20.97 -5.50
C SER A 40 -0.50 -20.58 -5.62
N TRP A 41 -0.91 -19.53 -4.92
CA TRP A 41 -2.31 -19.07 -4.94
C TRP A 41 -2.62 -18.02 -6.01
N ILE A 42 -1.62 -17.39 -6.64
CA ILE A 42 -1.84 -16.42 -7.72
C ILE A 42 -2.11 -17.15 -9.03
N LYS A 43 -3.20 -16.80 -9.72
CA LYS A 43 -3.48 -17.24 -11.09
C LYS A 43 -3.01 -16.17 -12.07
N LEU A 44 -2.07 -16.52 -12.94
CA LEU A 44 -1.41 -15.58 -13.84
C LEU A 44 -2.42 -14.87 -14.75
N ASN A 45 -2.38 -13.53 -14.73
CA ASN A 45 -3.25 -12.67 -15.54
C ASN A 45 -4.76 -12.92 -15.34
N ASP A 46 -5.15 -13.58 -14.25
CA ASP A 46 -6.54 -13.92 -13.96
C ASP A 46 -6.92 -13.49 -12.53
N PRO A 47 -7.32 -12.22 -12.35
CA PRO A 47 -7.74 -11.72 -11.05
C PRO A 47 -9.00 -12.43 -10.55
N ALA A 48 -9.90 -12.88 -11.44
CA ALA A 48 -11.13 -13.57 -11.05
C ALA A 48 -10.83 -14.97 -10.49
N ALA A 49 -9.99 -15.75 -11.19
CA ALA A 49 -9.56 -17.05 -10.71
C ALA A 49 -8.69 -16.94 -9.44
N THR A 50 -7.89 -15.88 -9.30
CA THR A 50 -7.14 -15.63 -8.07
C THR A 50 -8.08 -15.36 -6.89
N LEU A 51 -9.09 -14.49 -7.06
CA LEU A 51 -10.09 -14.24 -6.02
C LEU A 51 -10.85 -15.52 -5.64
N ALA A 52 -11.30 -16.29 -6.63
CA ALA A 52 -11.99 -17.55 -6.39
C ALA A 52 -11.13 -18.52 -5.57
N TYR A 53 -9.85 -18.67 -5.93
CA TYR A 53 -8.91 -19.50 -5.19
C TYR A 53 -8.74 -19.03 -3.74
N MET A 54 -8.56 -17.71 -3.53
CA MET A 54 -8.39 -17.14 -2.20
C MET A 54 -9.57 -17.45 -1.26
N VAL A 55 -10.79 -17.40 -1.79
CA VAL A 55 -11.99 -17.69 -1.02
C VAL A 55 -12.13 -19.19 -0.77
N GLU A 56 -11.97 -20.02 -1.81
CA GLU A 56 -12.07 -21.48 -1.72
C GLU A 56 -11.08 -22.09 -0.71
N HIS A 57 -9.89 -21.52 -0.59
CA HIS A 57 -8.81 -22.02 0.25
C HIS A 57 -8.69 -21.26 1.59
N GLY A 58 -9.68 -20.44 1.96
CA GLY A 58 -9.70 -19.75 3.25
C GLY A 58 -8.60 -18.69 3.43
N LEU A 59 -8.01 -18.19 2.34
CA LEU A 59 -7.13 -17.01 2.40
C LEU A 59 -7.95 -15.75 2.72
N ILE A 60 -9.17 -15.69 2.22
CA ILE A 60 -10.20 -14.72 2.59
C ILE A 60 -11.30 -15.48 3.32
N ASP A 61 -11.55 -15.11 4.57
CA ASP A 61 -12.64 -15.63 5.37
C ASP A 61 -13.77 -14.58 5.45
N PRO A 62 -14.88 -14.76 4.73
CA PRO A 62 -15.99 -13.81 4.78
C PRO A 62 -16.81 -13.86 6.08
N LYS A 63 -16.62 -14.89 6.92
CA LYS A 63 -17.29 -14.99 8.24
C LYS A 63 -16.47 -14.30 9.32
N GLU A 64 -15.14 -14.38 9.23
CA GLU A 64 -14.19 -13.70 10.11
C GLU A 64 -13.21 -12.84 9.29
N PRO A 65 -13.66 -11.68 8.75
CA PRO A 65 -12.87 -10.86 7.82
C PRO A 65 -11.46 -10.52 8.31
N GLU A 66 -11.36 -10.11 9.57
CA GLU A 66 -10.10 -9.80 10.25
C GLU A 66 -9.19 -11.02 10.49
N GLY A 67 -9.77 -12.22 10.55
CA GLY A 67 -9.07 -13.51 10.65
C GLY A 67 -8.60 -14.06 9.30
N SER A 68 -8.82 -13.34 8.20
CA SER A 68 -8.36 -13.77 6.87
C SER A 68 -6.83 -13.95 6.85
N LEU A 69 -6.35 -15.12 6.40
CA LEU A 69 -4.91 -15.39 6.28
C LEU A 69 -4.19 -14.41 5.36
N LEU A 70 -4.91 -13.82 4.39
CA LEU A 70 -4.43 -12.76 3.51
C LEU A 70 -4.03 -11.48 4.28
N LEU A 71 -4.50 -11.29 5.51
CA LEU A 71 -4.11 -10.23 6.43
C LEU A 71 -3.12 -10.71 7.48
N MET A 72 -3.45 -11.83 8.15
CA MET A 72 -2.71 -12.30 9.32
C MET A 72 -1.26 -12.71 8.99
N LYS A 73 -1.03 -13.34 7.82
CA LYS A 73 0.32 -13.75 7.40
C LYS A 73 1.20 -12.54 7.03
N PRO A 74 0.81 -11.64 6.11
CA PRO A 74 1.59 -10.45 5.77
C PRO A 74 1.93 -9.54 6.95
N THR A 75 1.06 -9.48 7.97
CA THR A 75 1.24 -8.68 9.19
C THR A 75 2.00 -9.42 10.30
N MET A 76 2.35 -10.70 10.12
CA MET A 76 3.02 -11.56 11.10
C MET A 76 2.20 -11.84 12.38
N GLN A 77 0.88 -11.78 12.31
CA GLN A 77 0.00 -12.21 13.41
C GLN A 77 -0.08 -13.74 13.53
N VAL A 78 0.20 -14.43 12.43
CA VAL A 78 0.45 -15.88 12.38
C VAL A 78 1.72 -16.14 11.57
N GLU A 79 2.23 -17.37 11.61
CA GLU A 79 3.41 -17.75 10.86
C GLU A 79 3.20 -17.58 9.35
N HIS A 80 4.03 -16.73 8.73
CA HIS A 80 4.01 -16.51 7.28
C HIS A 80 4.98 -17.42 6.52
N GLY A 81 6.16 -17.71 7.08
CA GLY A 81 7.30 -18.32 6.38
C GLY A 81 8.14 -17.33 5.55
N GLY A 82 7.62 -16.12 5.31
CA GLY A 82 8.34 -14.99 4.71
C GLY A 82 8.51 -13.82 5.66
N GLY A 83 9.18 -12.76 5.21
CA GLY A 83 9.27 -11.50 5.96
C GLY A 83 7.95 -10.72 5.96
N GLN A 84 7.75 -9.88 6.97
CA GLN A 84 6.59 -8.98 7.07
C GLN A 84 6.43 -8.14 5.81
N LYS A 85 5.21 -8.13 5.25
CA LYS A 85 4.88 -7.47 3.97
C LYS A 85 4.08 -6.18 4.15
N MET A 86 3.35 -6.08 5.25
CA MET A 86 2.57 -4.92 5.67
C MET A 86 2.47 -4.90 7.20
N VAL A 87 2.05 -3.77 7.77
CA VAL A 87 1.74 -3.60 9.19
C VAL A 87 0.30 -3.14 9.35
N VAL A 88 -0.32 -3.45 10.49
CA VAL A 88 -1.66 -2.95 10.81
C VAL A 88 -1.64 -1.42 10.76
N GLY A 89 -2.56 -0.87 9.97
CA GLY A 89 -2.71 0.58 9.81
C GLY A 89 -1.92 1.17 8.64
N ASP A 90 -1.04 0.43 7.98
CA ASP A 90 -0.45 0.90 6.73
C ASP A 90 -1.46 0.88 5.57
N ARG A 91 -1.10 1.57 4.50
CA ARG A 91 -1.93 1.73 3.32
C ARG A 91 -2.34 0.40 2.68
N SER A 92 -1.42 -0.54 2.56
CA SER A 92 -1.70 -1.86 1.96
C SER A 92 -2.68 -2.65 2.83
N TYR A 93 -2.51 -2.62 4.15
CA TYR A 93 -3.45 -3.22 5.11
C TYR A 93 -4.83 -2.59 4.99
N LYS A 94 -4.93 -1.25 4.95
CA LYS A 94 -6.19 -0.52 4.77
C LYS A 94 -6.90 -0.91 3.48
N GLN A 95 -6.17 -1.02 2.37
CA GLN A 95 -6.74 -1.47 1.09
C GLN A 95 -7.25 -2.90 1.18
N PHE A 96 -6.47 -3.81 1.77
CA PHE A 96 -6.87 -5.21 1.90
C PHE A 96 -8.12 -5.35 2.76
N ARG A 97 -8.15 -4.67 3.90
CA ARG A 97 -9.32 -4.60 4.79
C ARG A 97 -10.56 -4.11 4.07
N ARG A 98 -10.45 -3.03 3.29
CA ARG A 98 -11.58 -2.50 2.52
C ARG A 98 -12.21 -3.55 1.63
N PHE A 99 -11.40 -4.27 0.84
CA PHE A 99 -11.94 -5.31 -0.02
C PHE A 99 -12.54 -6.48 0.77
N ILE A 100 -11.81 -6.99 1.77
CA ILE A 100 -12.21 -8.18 2.53
C ILE A 100 -13.50 -7.91 3.31
N ASP A 101 -13.60 -6.75 3.97
CA ASP A 101 -14.78 -6.35 4.74
C ASP A 101 -16.00 -6.13 3.82
N ASP A 102 -15.79 -5.50 2.65
CA ASP A 102 -16.86 -5.30 1.66
C ASP A 102 -17.32 -6.62 1.03
N TYR A 103 -16.38 -7.51 0.70
CA TYR A 103 -16.67 -8.84 0.17
C TYR A 103 -17.47 -9.68 1.16
N ALA A 104 -17.05 -9.68 2.44
CA ALA A 104 -17.77 -10.34 3.52
C ALA A 104 -19.21 -9.81 3.66
N ALA A 105 -19.39 -8.48 3.60
CA ALA A 105 -20.71 -7.87 3.63
C ALA A 105 -21.60 -8.25 2.44
N VAL A 106 -21.02 -8.41 1.24
CA VAL A 106 -21.73 -8.93 0.06
C VAL A 106 -22.16 -10.37 0.27
N VAL A 107 -21.25 -11.25 0.70
CA VAL A 107 -21.54 -12.67 0.95
C VAL A 107 -22.59 -12.86 2.05
N ALA A 108 -22.57 -12.01 3.08
CA ALA A 108 -23.56 -12.00 4.15
C ALA A 108 -24.93 -11.42 3.74
N GLY A 109 -25.09 -10.97 2.48
CA GLY A 109 -26.34 -10.39 2.00
C GLY A 109 -26.70 -9.04 2.63
N LYS A 110 -25.70 -8.31 3.16
CA LYS A 110 -25.91 -7.00 3.80
C LYS A 110 -26.45 -5.95 2.81
N TYR A 111 -26.08 -6.08 1.54
CA TYR A 111 -26.51 -5.19 0.46
C TYR A 111 -27.62 -5.87 -0.34
N LYS A 112 -28.82 -5.26 -0.34
CA LYS A 112 -30.02 -5.77 -1.02
C LYS A 112 -30.06 -5.41 -2.51
N SER A 113 -29.25 -4.43 -2.92
CA SER A 113 -29.23 -3.89 -4.28
C SER A 113 -27.88 -3.26 -4.59
N THR A 114 -27.60 -3.04 -5.88
CA THR A 114 -26.29 -2.54 -6.35
C THR A 114 -25.99 -1.12 -5.89
N ASP A 115 -27.00 -0.27 -5.69
CA ASP A 115 -26.86 1.08 -5.16
C ASP A 115 -26.41 1.12 -3.68
N GLN A 116 -26.62 0.03 -2.94
CA GLN A 116 -26.18 -0.10 -1.56
C GLN A 116 -24.72 -0.56 -1.44
N LEU A 117 -24.12 -1.05 -2.53
CA LEU A 117 -22.72 -1.46 -2.53
C LEU A 117 -21.82 -0.24 -2.24
N PRO A 118 -20.74 -0.41 -1.46
CA PRO A 118 -19.76 0.62 -1.15
C PRO A 118 -19.32 1.36 -2.41
N LYS A 119 -19.32 2.70 -2.34
CA LYS A 119 -18.84 3.54 -3.43
C LYS A 119 -17.35 3.33 -3.61
N ALA A 120 -16.89 3.44 -4.86
CA ALA A 120 -15.47 3.48 -5.13
C ALA A 120 -14.82 4.65 -4.39
N VAL A 121 -13.61 4.44 -3.89
CA VAL A 121 -12.88 5.48 -3.17
C VAL A 121 -12.49 6.64 -4.09
N GLY A 122 -12.51 7.85 -3.54
CA GLY A 122 -12.19 9.07 -4.28
C GLY A 122 -10.72 9.20 -4.71
N GLU A 123 -9.84 8.32 -4.21
CA GLU A 123 -8.42 8.25 -4.60
C GLU A 123 -8.14 6.92 -5.30
N VAL A 124 -7.47 6.98 -6.45
CA VAL A 124 -6.90 5.80 -7.13
C VAL A 124 -5.40 5.74 -6.90
N SER A 125 -4.82 4.55 -7.05
CA SER A 125 -3.40 4.35 -6.84
C SER A 125 -2.79 3.29 -7.72
N VAL A 126 -1.50 3.44 -8.01
CA VAL A 126 -0.70 2.41 -8.68
C VAL A 126 0.65 2.26 -7.96
N VAL A 127 1.02 1.02 -7.64
CA VAL A 127 2.33 0.69 -7.06
C VAL A 127 3.41 0.87 -8.12
N THR A 128 4.56 1.43 -7.74
CA THR A 128 5.70 1.60 -8.63
C THR A 128 6.96 0.98 -8.05
N ASP A 129 7.99 0.89 -8.89
CA ASP A 129 9.37 0.59 -8.47
C ASP A 129 10.20 1.88 -8.33
N ILE A 130 9.55 3.02 -8.07
CA ILE A 130 10.22 4.27 -7.69
C ILE A 130 10.50 4.22 -6.19
N TRP A 131 11.76 4.32 -5.78
CA TRP A 131 12.16 4.21 -4.38
C TRP A 131 12.53 5.57 -3.79
N LEU A 132 12.05 5.80 -2.57
CA LEU A 132 12.42 6.94 -1.72
C LEU A 132 13.19 6.43 -0.50
N LYS A 133 14.31 7.08 -0.20
CA LYS A 133 15.08 6.91 1.02
C LYS A 133 15.15 8.24 1.76
N ILE A 134 14.84 8.21 3.05
CA ILE A 134 14.97 9.34 3.97
C ILE A 134 16.03 8.96 4.99
N GLU A 135 17.12 9.71 5.02
CA GLU A 135 18.23 9.52 5.96
C GLU A 135 18.13 10.50 7.13
N GLY A 136 18.73 10.17 8.27
CA GLY A 136 18.71 11.03 9.45
C GLY A 136 17.37 11.03 10.19
N VAL A 137 16.50 10.05 9.96
CA VAL A 137 15.23 9.92 10.70
C VAL A 137 15.54 9.70 12.19
N PRO A 138 14.91 10.44 13.13
CA PRO A 138 15.15 10.28 14.55
C PRO A 138 14.95 8.84 15.04
N GLU A 139 15.91 8.34 15.81
CA GLU A 139 15.84 7.00 16.40
C GLU A 139 14.64 6.85 17.35
N SER A 140 14.15 7.95 17.94
CA SER A 140 12.92 7.98 18.74
C SER A 140 11.66 7.56 17.97
N PHE A 141 11.72 7.52 16.64
CA PHE A 141 10.63 7.02 15.79
C PHE A 141 10.77 5.54 15.44
N ASP A 142 11.74 4.80 15.99
CA ASP A 142 11.93 3.38 15.69
C ASP A 142 10.61 2.58 15.76
N LYS A 143 10.34 1.79 14.72
CA LYS A 143 9.13 0.98 14.54
C LYS A 143 7.80 1.75 14.43
N MET A 144 7.78 3.07 14.62
CA MET A 144 6.61 3.89 14.34
C MET A 144 6.37 3.95 12.83
N LEU A 145 5.11 3.96 12.44
CA LEU A 145 4.73 4.11 11.04
C LEU A 145 4.95 5.56 10.62
N LEU A 146 5.82 5.76 9.63
CA LEU A 146 6.05 7.04 8.98
C LEU A 146 5.41 6.99 7.59
N GLN A 147 4.60 8.02 7.29
CA GLN A 147 4.02 8.27 5.97
C GLN A 147 4.75 9.45 5.32
N ALA A 148 5.07 9.29 4.04
CA ALA A 148 5.65 10.33 3.20
C ALA A 148 4.68 10.63 2.04
N ASP A 149 4.12 11.84 2.03
CA ASP A 149 3.22 12.32 0.98
C ASP A 149 3.92 13.33 0.07
N LEU A 150 3.88 13.09 -1.23
CA LEU A 150 4.57 13.91 -2.23
C LEU A 150 3.58 14.83 -2.94
N TYR A 151 3.93 16.10 -3.05
CA TYR A 151 3.20 17.13 -3.78
C TYR A 151 4.10 17.68 -4.88
N ARG A 152 3.59 17.78 -6.11
CA ARG A 152 4.39 18.20 -7.27
C ARG A 152 4.33 19.72 -7.42
N GLN A 153 5.45 20.36 -7.73
CA GLN A 153 5.45 21.75 -8.17
C GLN A 153 4.87 21.85 -9.58
N THR A 154 3.88 22.72 -9.77
CA THR A 154 3.31 23.12 -11.05
C THR A 154 3.48 24.64 -11.25
N ASP A 155 3.04 25.13 -12.40
CA ASP A 155 3.02 26.58 -12.70
C ASP A 155 2.13 27.36 -11.71
N SER A 156 1.16 26.68 -11.06
CA SER A 156 0.23 27.24 -10.09
C SER A 156 0.66 27.07 -8.63
N GLY A 157 1.87 26.58 -8.36
CA GLY A 157 2.34 26.25 -7.01
C GLY A 157 2.41 24.74 -6.76
N TRP A 158 2.38 24.33 -5.49
CA TRP A 158 2.30 22.90 -5.16
C TRP A 158 0.94 22.32 -5.55
N SER A 159 0.92 21.06 -6.00
CA SER A 159 -0.31 20.36 -6.32
C SER A 159 -1.28 20.35 -5.13
N PRO A 160 -2.59 20.50 -5.33
CA PRO A 160 -3.56 20.56 -4.23
C PRO A 160 -3.83 19.20 -3.58
N PHE A 161 -3.35 18.11 -4.20
CA PHE A 161 -3.42 16.74 -3.71
C PHE A 161 -2.03 16.10 -3.78
N ARG A 162 -1.82 15.06 -2.96
CA ARG A 162 -0.63 14.23 -3.05
C ARG A 162 -0.63 13.42 -4.36
N VAL A 163 0.48 13.48 -5.07
CA VAL A 163 0.66 12.76 -6.35
C VAL A 163 1.33 11.39 -6.16
N ALA A 164 1.95 11.17 -5.01
CA ALA A 164 2.43 9.88 -4.57
C ALA A 164 2.46 9.81 -3.04
N THR A 165 2.45 8.60 -2.50
CA THR A 165 2.54 8.34 -1.07
C THR A 165 3.28 7.03 -0.82
N SER A 166 3.77 6.87 0.39
CA SER A 166 4.26 5.59 0.90
C SER A 166 4.32 5.64 2.41
N ASP A 167 4.08 4.50 3.05
CA ASP A 167 4.18 4.35 4.49
C ASP A 167 4.92 3.07 4.87
N ARG A 168 5.69 3.16 5.96
CA ARG A 168 6.43 2.02 6.52
C ARG A 168 6.92 2.31 7.93
N PRO A 169 7.14 1.30 8.78
CA PRO A 169 7.90 1.47 10.02
C PRO A 169 9.31 2.05 9.76
N VAL A 170 9.72 2.99 10.60
CA VAL A 170 11.09 3.54 10.62
C VAL A 170 12.07 2.48 11.11
N PHE A 171 13.24 2.40 10.47
CA PHE A 171 14.38 1.64 10.98
C PHE A 171 15.28 2.58 11.79
N GLY A 172 14.97 2.74 13.08
CA GLY A 172 15.56 3.73 13.96
C GLY A 172 17.04 3.48 14.24
N LYS A 173 17.45 2.22 14.41
CA LYS A 173 18.88 1.86 14.55
C LYS A 173 19.73 2.32 13.36
N GLY A 174 19.15 2.32 12.16
CA GLY A 174 19.78 2.83 10.94
C GLY A 174 19.55 4.32 10.69
N LYS A 175 18.76 4.99 11.54
CA LYS A 175 18.29 6.38 11.36
C LYS A 175 17.74 6.62 9.94
N LEU A 176 16.95 5.66 9.46
CA LEU A 176 16.48 5.66 8.07
C LEU A 176 15.04 5.21 7.94
N TRP A 177 14.43 5.67 6.87
CA TRP A 177 13.18 5.15 6.33
C TRP A 177 13.37 4.97 4.82
N GLN A 178 12.89 3.86 4.25
CA GLN A 178 12.94 3.64 2.81
C GLN A 178 11.85 2.69 2.34
N HIS A 179 11.22 3.03 1.22
CA HIS A 179 10.19 2.20 0.59
C HIS A 179 9.94 2.64 -0.85
N SER A 180 9.23 1.80 -1.61
CA SER A 180 8.71 2.20 -2.92
C SER A 180 7.51 3.12 -2.76
N LEU A 181 7.32 4.01 -3.74
CA LEU A 181 6.19 4.93 -3.81
C LEU A 181 5.01 4.29 -4.55
N SER A 182 3.81 4.53 -4.04
CA SER A 182 2.58 4.36 -4.80
C SER A 182 2.17 5.72 -5.36
N LEU A 183 1.88 5.81 -6.65
CA LEU A 183 1.31 7.02 -7.23
C LEU A 183 -0.15 7.10 -6.84
N THR A 184 -0.63 8.30 -6.57
CA THR A 184 -2.00 8.56 -6.12
C THR A 184 -2.61 9.70 -6.91
N ALA A 185 -3.93 9.63 -7.11
CA ALA A 185 -4.67 10.69 -7.77
C ALA A 185 -6.13 10.71 -7.30
N PRO A 186 -6.78 11.88 -7.25
CA PRO A 186 -8.24 11.93 -7.22
C PRO A 186 -8.80 11.20 -8.45
N ARG A 187 -9.76 10.30 -8.24
CA ARG A 187 -10.26 9.35 -9.26
C ARG A 187 -10.67 10.03 -10.56
N ASP A 188 -11.34 11.17 -10.46
CA ASP A 188 -11.89 11.88 -11.61
C ASP A 188 -10.93 12.93 -12.21
N SER A 189 -9.67 12.94 -11.75
CA SER A 189 -8.66 13.88 -12.23
C SER A 189 -7.96 13.38 -13.51
N LYS A 190 -7.45 14.32 -14.31
CA LYS A 190 -6.56 13.97 -15.44
C LYS A 190 -5.35 13.14 -14.98
N TRP A 191 -4.83 13.44 -13.78
CA TRP A 191 -3.69 12.75 -13.18
C TRP A 191 -3.99 11.26 -12.92
N ALA A 192 -5.24 10.87 -12.63
CA ALA A 192 -5.63 9.48 -12.46
C ALA A 192 -5.36 8.62 -13.71
N ASN A 193 -5.53 9.19 -14.90
CA ASN A 193 -5.20 8.49 -16.15
C ASN A 193 -3.68 8.43 -16.37
N GLU A 194 -2.93 9.47 -15.99
CA GLU A 194 -1.49 9.57 -16.19
C GLU A 194 -0.70 8.60 -15.30
N ILE A 195 -1.13 8.36 -14.05
CA ILE A 195 -0.42 7.44 -13.13
C ILE A 195 -0.40 5.98 -13.59
N THR A 196 -1.27 5.59 -14.53
CA THR A 196 -1.28 4.24 -15.12
C THR A 196 0.02 3.91 -15.86
N ALA A 197 0.76 4.94 -16.30
CA ALA A 197 2.10 4.78 -16.88
C ALA A 197 3.20 4.45 -15.85
N GLN A 198 2.86 4.41 -14.54
CA GLN A 198 3.77 4.07 -13.44
C GLN A 198 5.02 4.96 -13.37
N ARG A 199 4.88 6.24 -13.71
CA ARG A 199 5.99 7.20 -13.76
C ARG A 199 5.62 8.50 -13.06
N LEU A 200 6.56 9.03 -12.28
CA LEU A 200 6.53 10.42 -11.84
C LEU A 200 7.30 11.29 -12.83
N PRO A 201 6.73 12.41 -13.29
CA PRO A 201 7.46 13.39 -14.09
C PRO A 201 8.69 13.93 -13.34
N PRO A 202 9.82 14.19 -14.02
CA PRO A 202 10.91 14.92 -13.41
C PRO A 202 10.47 16.31 -12.93
N GLY A 203 11.08 16.80 -11.85
CA GLY A 203 10.90 18.17 -11.38
C GLY A 203 10.98 18.29 -9.86
N ARG A 204 10.47 19.41 -9.34
CA ARG A 204 10.45 19.73 -7.91
C ARG A 204 9.22 19.16 -7.22
N TYR A 205 9.44 18.63 -6.02
CA TYR A 205 8.43 18.00 -5.19
C TYR A 205 8.62 18.44 -3.73
N LEU A 206 7.51 18.64 -3.03
CA LEU A 206 7.44 18.80 -1.58
C LEU A 206 7.04 17.46 -0.97
N ILE A 207 7.85 16.94 -0.06
CA ILE A 207 7.57 15.72 0.70
C ILE A 207 7.14 16.12 2.09
N LYS A 208 5.90 15.79 2.48
CA LYS A 208 5.39 15.97 3.85
C LYS A 208 5.48 14.67 4.61
N LEU A 209 6.00 14.74 5.84
CA LEU A 209 6.28 13.58 6.68
C LEU A 209 5.35 13.58 7.90
N TYR A 210 4.73 12.44 8.14
CA TYR A 210 3.84 12.21 9.28
C TYR A 210 4.27 10.95 10.02
N VAL A 211 4.20 10.97 11.35
CA VAL A 211 4.57 9.81 12.19
C VAL A 211 3.44 9.51 13.16
N ASP A 212 2.99 8.25 13.17
CA ASP A 212 2.01 7.76 14.15
C ASP A 212 2.63 7.62 15.55
N ARG A 213 2.83 8.75 16.22
CA ARG A 213 3.45 8.81 17.56
C ARG A 213 2.57 8.21 18.65
N THR A 214 1.27 8.12 18.39
CA THR A 214 0.30 7.66 19.40
C THR A 214 -0.10 6.21 19.17
N GLY A 215 0.26 5.58 18.05
CA GLY A 215 -0.20 4.26 17.65
C GLY A 215 -1.69 4.25 17.26
N LYS A 216 -2.23 5.38 16.77
CA LYS A 216 -3.66 5.48 16.43
C LYS A 216 -4.03 4.60 15.24
N LEU A 217 -3.14 4.38 14.28
CA LEU A 217 -3.42 3.54 13.11
C LEU A 217 -3.49 2.04 13.46
N GLN A 218 -2.77 1.62 14.50
CA GLN A 218 -2.86 0.26 15.01
C GLN A 218 -4.15 0.02 15.80
N ARG A 219 -4.62 1.03 16.53
CA ARG A 219 -5.87 0.96 17.31
C ARG A 219 -7.12 1.08 16.42
N ASP A 220 -7.06 1.93 15.42
CA ASP A 220 -8.10 2.13 14.42
C ASP A 220 -7.45 2.28 13.05
N PHE A 221 -7.52 1.21 12.25
CA PHE A 221 -6.94 1.22 10.90
C PHE A 221 -7.69 2.17 9.95
N ASN A 222 -8.88 2.66 10.31
CA ASN A 222 -9.60 3.67 9.52
C ASN A 222 -9.15 5.10 9.86
N ALA A 223 -8.37 5.28 10.93
CA ALA A 223 -7.80 6.58 11.25
C ALA A 223 -6.81 7.02 10.17
N GLU A 224 -6.66 8.33 10.00
CA GLU A 224 -5.70 8.93 9.09
C GLU A 224 -4.69 9.77 9.88
N LEU A 225 -3.46 9.84 9.37
CA LEU A 225 -2.47 10.80 9.84
C LEU A 225 -2.85 12.20 9.37
N ASN A 226 -2.66 13.19 10.22
CA ASN A 226 -3.07 14.57 10.01
C ASN A 226 -2.01 15.55 10.54
N ASP A 227 -2.36 16.84 10.64
CA ASP A 227 -1.45 17.89 11.09
C ASP A 227 -0.87 17.66 12.50
N GLU A 228 -1.54 16.90 13.38
CA GLU A 228 -1.02 16.52 14.69
C GLU A 228 0.13 15.50 14.60
N ASP A 229 0.17 14.72 13.51
CA ASP A 229 1.22 13.73 13.25
C ASP A 229 2.35 14.30 12.39
N PHE A 230 2.20 15.51 11.86
CA PHE A 230 3.20 16.15 11.03
C PHE A 230 4.51 16.36 11.80
N VAL A 231 5.62 15.93 11.19
CA VAL A 231 6.97 16.04 11.79
C VAL A 231 7.94 16.85 10.95
N GLY A 232 7.54 17.26 9.75
CA GLY A 232 8.32 18.14 8.89
C GLY A 232 8.10 17.89 7.41
N GLU A 233 8.76 18.72 6.60
CA GLU A 233 8.71 18.63 5.15
C GLU A 233 10.08 18.88 4.53
N VAL A 234 10.31 18.33 3.35
CA VAL A 234 11.55 18.50 2.59
C VAL A 234 11.23 18.66 1.11
N GLU A 235 11.90 19.61 0.47
CA GLU A 235 11.83 19.77 -0.98
C GLU A 235 12.91 18.95 -1.68
N VAL A 236 12.58 18.39 -2.84
CA VAL A 236 13.51 17.63 -3.68
C VAL A 236 13.29 17.95 -5.15
N ASP A 237 14.36 18.09 -5.92
CA ASP A 237 14.32 18.01 -7.38
C ASP A 237 14.80 16.61 -7.79
N SER A 238 13.94 15.84 -8.47
CA SER A 238 14.25 14.46 -8.83
C SER A 238 13.78 14.12 -10.23
N ARG A 239 14.53 13.20 -10.86
CA ARG A 239 14.12 12.51 -12.10
C ARG A 239 13.36 11.21 -11.83
N TRP A 240 13.14 10.88 -10.55
CA TRP A 240 12.46 9.67 -10.08
C TRP A 240 12.98 8.38 -10.71
N PRO A 241 14.27 8.06 -10.48
CA PRO A 241 14.81 6.78 -10.92
C PRO A 241 14.03 5.58 -10.37
N VAL A 242 14.02 4.51 -11.16
CA VAL A 242 13.35 3.25 -10.85
C VAL A 242 14.39 2.21 -10.42
N GLY A 243 14.03 1.42 -9.41
CA GLY A 243 14.81 0.30 -8.88
C GLY A 243 15.46 0.58 -7.52
N TYR A 244 15.50 -0.46 -6.69
CA TYR A 244 16.08 -0.42 -5.35
C TYR A 244 17.52 0.14 -5.31
N GLY A 245 18.34 -0.14 -6.32
CA GLY A 245 19.72 0.35 -6.40
C GLY A 245 19.86 1.83 -6.82
N LYS A 246 18.76 2.50 -7.15
CA LYS A 246 18.75 3.87 -7.69
C LYS A 246 17.63 4.68 -7.04
N MET A 247 17.71 4.87 -5.72
CA MET A 247 16.67 5.58 -4.96
C MET A 247 16.84 7.10 -5.07
N THR A 248 15.73 7.84 -4.96
CA THR A 248 15.79 9.25 -4.58
C THR A 248 16.10 9.31 -3.09
N VAL A 249 17.18 10.01 -2.70
CA VAL A 249 17.61 10.15 -1.31
C VAL A 249 17.39 11.58 -0.84
N VAL A 250 16.74 11.75 0.31
CA VAL A 250 16.56 13.04 0.99
C VAL A 250 17.01 12.93 2.45
N GLN A 251 17.36 14.06 3.06
CA GLN A 251 17.60 14.14 4.50
C GLN A 251 16.29 14.44 5.23
N PHE A 252 16.10 13.80 6.38
CA PHE A 252 15.01 14.13 7.28
C PHE A 252 15.15 15.61 7.70
N PRO A 253 14.05 16.39 7.68
CA PRO A 253 14.12 17.81 8.02
C PRO A 253 14.58 17.97 9.47
N THR A 254 15.62 18.77 9.66
CA THR A 254 15.95 19.27 10.99
C THR A 254 14.95 20.36 11.30
N THR A 255 14.12 20.17 12.33
CA THR A 255 13.28 21.24 12.86
C THR A 255 14.19 22.43 13.21
N ARG A 256 13.94 23.58 12.59
CA ARG A 256 14.50 24.87 13.04
C ARG A 256 13.77 25.34 14.29
#